data_AF-A0A0S8D1G3-F1
#
_entry.id   AF-A0A0S8D1G3-F1
#
_cell.length_a   1.000
_cell.length_b   1.000
_cell.length_c   1.000
_cell.angle_alpha   90.00
_cell.angle_beta   90.00
_cell.angle_gamma   90.00
#
_symmetry.space_group_name_H-M   'P 1'
#
loop_
_entity.id
_entity.type
_entity.pdbx_description
1 polymer ?
#
loop_
_entity_poly.entity_id
_entity_poly.type
_entity_poly.pdbx_seq_one_letter_code
_entity_poly.pdbx_strand_id
1 'polypeptide(L)'
;MKTLIAKGKVPVARHYSPDNKKLTIKDKLLLGLSLSDYLAQAFRNPFNWILAVIFIFGGYVTLTRFIFGLGYVTHSSYDYPWG
;
A
#
# COMPACT_ATOMS: atom_id res chain seq x y z
N MET A 1 -8.11 10.50 6.85
CA MET A 1 -7.14 11.11 7.79
C MET A 1 -7.77 12.12 8.73
N LYS A 2 -8.69 13.01 8.30
CA LYS A 2 -9.36 13.99 9.17
C LYS A 2 -9.93 13.38 10.46
N THR A 3 -10.53 12.19 10.37
CA THR A 3 -11.08 11.46 11.53
C THR A 3 -10.03 10.89 12.49
N LEU A 4 -8.82 10.57 12.03
CA LEU A 4 -7.73 10.07 12.87
C LEU A 4 -7.02 11.23 13.57
N ILE A 5 -6.82 12.34 12.85
CA ILE A 5 -6.30 13.59 13.39
C ILE A 5 -7.24 14.12 14.48
N ALA A 6 -8.56 14.09 14.27
CA ALA A 6 -9.55 14.45 15.30
C ALA A 6 -9.50 13.55 16.56
N LYS A 7 -8.95 12.33 16.45
CA LYS A 7 -8.71 11.41 17.57
C LYS A 7 -7.31 11.56 18.17
N GLY A 8 -6.55 12.60 17.81
CA GLY A 8 -5.18 12.82 18.25
C GLY A 8 -4.15 11.87 17.62
N LYS A 9 -4.54 11.03 16.65
CA LYS A 9 -3.64 10.10 15.96
C LYS A 9 -3.04 10.78 14.73
N VAL A 10 -1.83 11.31 14.90
CA VAL A 10 -1.03 11.90 13.82
C VAL A 10 0.16 11.00 13.49
N PRO A 11 0.50 10.84 12.20
CA PRO A 11 1.69 10.09 11.81
C PRO A 11 2.94 10.67 12.46
N VAL A 12 3.79 9.80 13.00
CA VAL A 12 5.02 10.18 13.68
C VAL A 12 6.06 10.58 12.63
N ALA A 13 6.43 11.86 12.62
CA ALA A 13 7.53 12.40 11.82
C ALA A 13 8.84 12.55 12.61
N ARG A 14 8.88 12.06 13.86
CA ARG A 14 10.00 12.23 14.81
C ARG A 14 10.73 10.91 15.04
N HIS A 15 11.97 10.97 15.50
CA HIS A 15 12.76 9.77 15.84
C HIS A 15 12.60 9.28 17.29
N TYR A 16 12.10 10.15 18.15
CA TYR A 16 11.87 9.90 19.57
C TYR A 16 10.40 10.14 19.93
N SER A 17 9.89 9.34 20.87
CA SER A 17 8.57 9.50 21.47
C SER A 17 8.48 10.83 22.25
N PRO A 18 7.28 11.40 22.51
CA PRO A 18 7.12 12.56 23.40
C PRO A 18 7.81 12.39 24.76
N ASP A 19 7.90 11.16 25.27
CA ASP A 19 8.57 10.81 26.53
C ASP A 19 10.08 10.57 26.39
N ASN A 20 10.69 11.06 25.31
CA ASN A 20 12.12 10.93 24.98
C ASN A 20 12.63 9.47 24.84
N LYS A 21 11.73 8.51 24.65
CA LYS A 21 12.09 7.10 24.37
C LYS A 21 12.36 6.88 22.88
N LYS A 22 13.32 6.01 22.56
CA LYS A 22 13.57 5.58 21.16
C LYS A 22 12.34 4.83 20.63
N LEU A 23 11.91 5.17 19.41
CA LEU A 23 10.80 4.49 18.75
C LEU A 23 11.21 3.09 18.29
N THR A 24 10.28 2.13 18.44
CA THR A 24 10.45 0.76 17.94
C THR A 24 10.45 0.75 16.41
N ILE A 25 11.08 -0.26 15.80
CA ILE A 25 11.07 -0.45 14.34
C ILE A 25 9.64 -0.49 13.80
N LYS A 26 8.74 -1.18 14.50
CA LYS A 26 7.31 -1.25 14.15
C LYS A 26 6.66 0.13 14.14
N ASP A 27 6.92 0.95 15.17
CA ASP A 27 6.33 2.28 15.26
C ASP A 27 6.87 3.20 14.17
N LYS A 28 8.12 3.00 13.74
CA LYS A 28 8.67 3.72 12.59
C LYS A 28 8.05 3.26 11.27
N LEU A 29 7.89 1.96 11.08
CA LEU A 29 7.32 1.38 9.85
C LEU A 29 5.85 1.78 9.68
N LEU A 30 5.09 1.78 10.77
CA LEU A 30 3.66 2.15 10.78
C LEU A 30 3.45 3.63 11.13
N LEU A 31 4.50 4.45 11.13
CA LEU A 31 4.44 5.88 11.44
C LEU A 31 3.64 6.20 12.72
N GLY A 32 3.75 5.36 13.75
CA GLY A 32 3.04 5.47 15.03
C GLY A 32 1.53 5.24 14.96
N LEU A 33 0.98 4.81 13.82
CA LEU A 33 -0.40 4.36 13.71
C LEU A 33 -0.50 2.84 13.91
N SER A 34 -1.66 2.38 14.37
CA SER A 34 -1.93 0.95 14.42
C SER A 34 -2.35 0.43 13.03
N LEU A 35 -2.13 -0.87 12.79
CA LEU A 35 -2.52 -1.50 11.53
C LEU A 35 -4.04 -1.37 11.27
N SER A 36 -4.84 -1.41 12.33
CA SER A 36 -6.29 -1.24 12.25
C SER A 36 -6.70 0.19 11.87
N ASP A 37 -5.93 1.21 12.24
CA ASP A 37 -6.17 2.59 11.79
C ASP A 37 -5.97 2.72 10.27
N TYR A 38 -4.97 2.04 9.71
CA TYR A 38 -4.74 1.98 8.26
C TYR A 38 -5.88 1.26 7.55
N LEU A 39 -6.30 0.10 8.05
CA LEU A 39 -7.42 -0.65 7.47
C LEU A 39 -8.72 0.16 7.52
N ALA A 40 -9.03 0.78 8.67
CA ALA A 40 -10.20 1.64 8.79
C ALA A 40 -10.17 2.82 7.80
N GLN A 41 -8.99 3.40 7.58
CA GLN A 41 -8.81 4.45 6.58
C GLN A 41 -8.92 3.92 5.14
N ALA A 42 -8.47 2.69 4.87
CA ALA A 42 -8.59 2.03 3.59
C ALA A 42 -10.06 1.88 3.18
N PHE A 43 -10.89 1.31 4.07
CA PHE A 43 -12.31 1.07 3.80
C PHE A 43 -13.17 2.33 3.67
N ARG A 44 -12.83 3.40 4.41
CA ARG A 44 -13.61 4.65 4.45
C ARG A 44 -13.44 5.55 3.23
N ASN A 45 -12.36 5.39 2.46
CA ASN A 45 -12.09 6.24 1.31
C ASN A 45 -12.51 5.52 0.02
N PRO A 46 -13.52 6.01 -0.71
CA PRO A 46 -13.95 5.38 -1.96
C PRO A 46 -12.84 5.32 -3.02
N PHE A 47 -11.93 6.31 -3.05
CA PHE A 47 -10.80 6.29 -3.98
C PHE A 47 -9.85 5.12 -3.71
N ASN A 48 -9.71 4.68 -2.45
CA ASN A 48 -8.85 3.54 -2.12
C ASN A 48 -9.39 2.22 -2.71
N TRP A 49 -10.69 2.11 -2.96
CA TRP A 49 -11.27 0.95 -3.62
C TRP A 49 -10.91 0.88 -5.09
N ILE A 50 -10.86 2.03 -5.77
CA ILE A 50 -10.36 2.12 -7.15
C ILE A 50 -8.90 1.67 -7.19
N LEU A 51 -8.07 2.17 -6.27
CA LEU A 51 -6.68 1.72 -6.15
C LEU A 51 -6.61 0.22 -5.85
N ALA A 52 -7.43 -0.31 -4.96
CA ALA A 52 -7.46 -1.74 -4.62
C ALA A 52 -7.77 -2.60 -5.85
N VAL A 53 -8.74 -2.20 -6.67
CA VAL A 53 -9.05 -2.87 -7.94
C VAL A 53 -7.85 -2.87 -8.87
N ILE A 54 -7.20 -1.71 -9.08
CA ILE A 54 -5.99 -1.61 -9.92
C ILE A 54 -4.88 -2.53 -9.41
N PHE A 55 -4.64 -2.54 -8.09
CA PHE A 55 -3.61 -3.40 -7.49
C PHE A 55 -3.96 -4.89 -7.57
N ILE A 56 -5.23 -5.27 -7.45
CA ILE A 56 -5.65 -6.67 -7.57
C ILE A 56 -5.44 -7.15 -9.01
N PHE A 57 -5.93 -6.42 -10.00
CA PHE A 57 -5.79 -6.82 -11.41
C PHE A 57 -4.33 -6.72 -11.89
N GLY A 58 -3.64 -5.61 -11.57
CA GLY A 58 -2.22 -5.45 -11.89
C GLY A 58 -1.34 -6.48 -11.19
N GLY A 59 -1.65 -6.81 -9.94
CA GLY A 59 -0.99 -7.86 -9.17
C GLY A 59 -1.22 -9.25 -9.80
N TYR A 60 -2.46 -9.59 -10.17
CA TYR A 60 -2.78 -10.82 -10.88
C TYR A 60 -2.00 -10.95 -12.20
N VAL A 61 -2.00 -9.91 -13.02
CA VAL A 61 -1.23 -9.86 -14.28
C VAL A 61 0.27 -10.02 -13.99
N THR A 62 0.79 -9.34 -12.97
CA THR A 62 2.22 -9.44 -12.62
C THR A 62 2.59 -10.85 -12.16
N LEU A 63 1.78 -11.46 -11.29
CA LEU A 63 2.03 -12.81 -10.78
C LEU A 63 1.99 -13.84 -11.91
N THR A 64 0.94 -13.78 -12.73
CA THR A 64 0.77 -14.73 -13.84
C THR A 64 1.85 -14.59 -14.91
N ARG A 65 2.36 -13.37 -15.15
CA ARG A 65 3.56 -13.15 -15.98
C ARG A 65 4.77 -13.94 -15.49
N PHE A 66 5.03 -13.98 -14.19
CA PHE A 66 6.19 -14.68 -13.63
C PHE A 66 6.00 -16.20 -13.49
N ILE A 67 4.75 -16.65 -13.36
CA ILE A 67 4.42 -18.09 -13.27
C ILE A 67 4.34 -18.74 -14.65
N PHE A 68 3.65 -18.10 -15.60
CA PHE A 68 3.33 -18.68 -16.91
C PHE A 68 4.12 -18.06 -18.07
N GLY A 69 4.93 -17.03 -17.81
CA GLY A 69 5.75 -16.36 -18.80
C GLY A 69 5.08 -15.14 -19.44
N LEU A 70 5.88 -14.42 -20.25
CA LEU A 70 5.50 -13.13 -20.82
C LEU A 70 4.29 -13.20 -21.78
N GLY A 71 4.14 -14.31 -22.49
CA GLY A 71 3.05 -14.50 -23.45
C GLY A 71 1.67 -14.74 -22.84
N TYR A 72 1.59 -15.03 -21.54
CA TYR A 72 0.30 -15.13 -20.86
C TYR A 72 -0.38 -13.75 -20.72
N VAL A 73 0.41 -12.68 -20.67
CA VAL A 73 -0.07 -11.32 -20.38
C VAL A 73 0.17 -10.33 -21.53
N THR A 74 0.80 -10.77 -22.61
CA THR A 74 1.11 -9.95 -23.79
C THR A 74 0.69 -10.68 -25.05
N HIS A 75 0.58 -9.95 -26.17
CA HIS A 75 0.26 -10.54 -27.48
C HIS A 75 1.40 -11.39 -28.06
N SER A 76 2.58 -11.47 -27.41
CA SER A 76 3.75 -12.22 -27.88
C SER A 76 4.08 -12.01 -29.36
N SER A 77 3.89 -10.78 -29.86
CA SER A 77 4.22 -10.45 -31.24
C SER A 77 5.73 -10.46 -31.43
N TYR A 78 6.21 -11.16 -32.46
CA TYR A 78 7.59 -11.04 -32.91
C TYR A 78 7.86 -9.69 -33.60
N ASP A 79 6.83 -9.08 -34.18
CA ASP A 79 6.92 -7.78 -34.86
C ASP A 79 6.98 -6.61 -33.87
N TYR A 80 6.30 -6.72 -32.72
CA TYR A 80 6.31 -5.73 -31.64
C TYR A 80 6.56 -6.38 -30.26
N PRO A 81 7.80 -6.86 -29.99
CA PRO A 81 8.08 -7.69 -28.81
C PRO A 81 8.07 -6.94 -27.46
N TRP A 82 7.89 -5.63 -27.48
CA TRP A 82 7.94 -4.74 -26.31
C TRP A 82 6.61 -4.04 -26.03
N GLY A 83 5.57 -4.37 -26.81
CA GLY A 83 4.27 -3.69 -26.78
C GLY A 83 4.19 -2.59 -27.82
#